data_AF-A0A645ENP8-F1
#
_entry.id   AF-A0A645ENP8-F1
#
_cell.length_a   1.000
_cell.length_b   1.000
_cell.length_c   1.000
_cell.angle_alpha   90.00
_cell.angle_beta   90.00
_cell.angle_gamma   90.00
#
_symmetry.space_group_name_H-M   'P 1'
#
loop_
_entity.id
_entity.type
_entity.pdbx_description
1 polymer ?
#
loop_
_entity_poly.entity_id
_entity_poly.type
_entity_poly.pdbx_seq_one_letter_code
_entity_poly.pdbx_strand_id
1 'polypeptide(L)'
;MVTGSVNHRNRHVLKNVYDQMPSPKVVVAMGVCPATGGIFADCYNVIGGAGKVIPVDVFVPGCPPKPEAMIDGIIEGVRILERKRQDSETEQPELPVKVVRPAPAPAVPAAPAAAIAPATPAVPAAVPAAAVPTTPVPTAETTGEAVEK
;
A
#
# COMPACT_ATOMS: atom_id res chain seq x y z
N MET A 1 -2.93 9.00 -5.18
CA MET A 1 -2.40 7.64 -5.46
C MET A 1 -1.97 7.02 -4.14
N VAL A 2 -2.16 5.71 -3.95
CA VAL A 2 -1.75 5.00 -2.72
C VAL A 2 -0.58 4.08 -3.06
N THR A 3 0.56 4.33 -2.43
CA THR A 3 1.78 3.52 -2.54
C THR A 3 2.03 2.84 -1.19
N GLY A 4 2.28 1.52 -1.20
CA GLY A 4 2.55 0.76 0.02
C GLY A 4 1.31 0.21 0.74
N SER A 5 1.54 -0.51 1.84
CA SER A 5 0.49 -1.19 2.62
C SER A 5 -0.20 -0.24 3.60
N VAL A 6 -1.42 -0.60 4.00
CA VAL A 6 -2.20 0.17 4.97
C VAL A 6 -2.16 -0.50 6.33
N ASN A 7 -1.69 0.26 7.33
CA ASN A 7 -1.61 -0.18 8.72
C ASN A 7 -2.85 0.24 9.53
N HIS A 8 -3.11 -0.49 10.61
CA HIS A 8 -4.20 -0.18 11.57
C HIS A 8 -4.12 1.25 12.11
N ARG A 9 -2.90 1.73 12.39
CA ARG A 9 -2.66 3.11 12.85
C ARG A 9 -2.98 4.16 11.79
N ASN A 10 -2.71 3.89 10.51
CA ASN A 10 -2.83 4.89 9.44
C ASN A 10 -4.23 4.95 8.79
N ARG A 11 -5.11 3.99 9.09
CA ARG A 11 -6.44 3.87 8.44
C ARG A 11 -7.28 5.15 8.51
N HIS A 12 -7.26 5.83 9.66
CA HIS A 12 -8.07 7.03 9.89
C HIS A 12 -7.50 8.23 9.13
N VAL A 13 -6.18 8.35 9.06
CA VAL A 13 -5.50 9.41 8.31
C VAL A 13 -5.82 9.27 6.82
N LEU A 14 -5.73 8.06 6.27
CA LEU A 14 -6.07 7.79 4.88
C LEU A 14 -7.52 8.17 4.58
N LYS A 15 -8.47 7.74 5.42
CA LYS A 15 -9.88 8.08 5.24
C LYS A 15 -10.11 9.60 5.30
N ASN A 16 -9.49 10.29 6.26
CA ASN A 16 -9.62 11.75 6.38
C ASN A 16 -9.08 12.49 5.15
N VAL A 17 -7.92 12.06 4.61
CA VAL A 17 -7.37 12.64 3.38
C VAL A 17 -8.30 12.39 2.20
N TYR A 18 -8.90 11.20 2.11
CA TYR A 18 -9.88 10.89 1.07
C TYR A 18 -11.14 11.75 1.17
N ASP A 19 -11.64 11.97 2.39
CA ASP A 19 -12.85 12.76 2.64
C ASP A 19 -12.63 14.26 2.37
N GLN A 20 -11.40 14.76 2.54
CA GLN A 20 -11.03 16.15 2.24
C GLN A 20 -10.84 16.45 0.74
N MET A 21 -10.69 15.42 -0.11
CA MET A 21 -10.57 15.62 -1.55
C MET A 21 -11.94 15.90 -2.19
N PRO A 22 -12.09 16.98 -2.99
CA PRO A 22 -13.33 17.30 -3.70
C PRO A 22 -13.65 16.27 -4.78
N SER A 23 -14.93 16.17 -5.16
CA SER A 23 -15.37 15.42 -6.34
C SER A 23 -15.13 16.24 -7.63
N PRO A 24 -14.77 15.63 -8.77
CA PRO A 24 -14.53 14.21 -9.03
C PRO A 24 -13.10 13.76 -8.62
N LYS A 25 -13.00 12.55 -8.04
CA LYS A 25 -11.73 11.97 -7.58
C LYS A 25 -11.55 10.52 -8.04
N VAL A 26 -10.30 10.16 -8.27
CA VAL A 26 -9.89 8.81 -8.67
C VAL A 26 -8.75 8.35 -7.78
N VAL A 27 -8.83 7.10 -7.32
CA VAL A 27 -7.83 6.46 -6.47
C VAL A 27 -7.16 5.35 -7.25
N VAL A 28 -5.86 5.53 -7.47
CA VAL A 28 -5.01 4.51 -8.08
C VAL A 28 -4.11 3.90 -7.01
N ALA A 29 -4.16 2.58 -6.89
CA ALA A 29 -3.31 1.77 -6.01
C ALA A 29 -2.12 1.21 -6.79
N MET A 30 -0.92 1.50 -6.28
CA MET A 30 0.34 1.15 -6.94
C MET A 30 1.03 -0.02 -6.23
N GLY A 31 1.09 -1.15 -6.91
CA GLY A 31 1.74 -2.36 -6.47
C GLY A 31 0.86 -3.30 -5.63
N VAL A 32 1.46 -4.41 -5.21
CA VAL A 32 0.76 -5.49 -4.49
C VAL A 32 0.40 -5.13 -3.04
N CYS A 33 1.19 -4.26 -2.40
CA CYS A 33 0.98 -3.86 -1.01
C CYS A 33 -0.38 -3.14 -0.79
N PRO A 34 -0.80 -2.15 -1.60
CA PRO A 34 -2.13 -1.57 -1.48
C PRO A 34 -3.25 -2.45 -2.04
N ALA A 35 -2.96 -3.45 -2.87
CA ALA A 35 -3.98 -4.38 -3.38
C ALA A 35 -4.39 -5.41 -2.33
N THR A 36 -3.43 -6.18 -1.82
CA THR A 36 -3.69 -7.35 -0.94
C THR A 36 -2.89 -7.31 0.36
N GLY A 37 -2.01 -6.33 0.55
CA GLY A 37 -1.02 -6.31 1.64
C GLY A 37 0.35 -6.88 1.21
N GLY A 38 0.43 -7.57 0.07
CA GLY A 38 1.67 -8.10 -0.48
C GLY A 38 2.39 -9.05 0.50
N ILE A 39 3.71 -8.90 0.61
CA ILE A 39 4.54 -9.68 1.55
C ILE A 39 4.15 -9.46 3.03
N PHE A 40 3.43 -8.37 3.34
CA PHE A 40 3.00 -8.03 4.68
C PHE A 40 1.54 -8.40 4.96
N ALA A 41 0.90 -9.20 4.11
CA ALA A 41 -0.51 -9.57 4.26
C ALA A 41 -0.81 -10.25 5.61
N ASP A 42 0.11 -11.10 6.09
CA ASP A 42 -0.02 -11.85 7.36
C ASP A 42 0.56 -11.10 8.58
N CYS A 43 1.05 -9.88 8.40
CA CYS A 43 1.59 -9.10 9.51
C CYS A 43 0.45 -8.49 10.35
N TYR A 44 0.59 -8.56 11.68
CA TYR A 44 -0.41 -8.10 12.67
C TYR A 44 -0.86 -6.64 12.49
N ASN A 45 -0.01 -5.81 11.88
CA ASN A 45 -0.25 -4.38 11.72
C ASN A 45 -0.98 -4.01 10.42
N VAL A 46 -1.03 -4.90 9.42
CA VAL A 46 -1.54 -4.62 8.07
C VAL A 46 -3.01 -5.05 7.93
N ILE A 47 -3.82 -4.25 7.24
CA ILE A 47 -5.27 -4.49 7.10
C ILE A 47 -5.57 -5.45 5.91
N GLY A 48 -4.58 -5.74 5.07
CA GLY A 48 -4.71 -6.62 3.90
C GLY A 48 -5.28 -5.93 2.66
N GLY A 49 -4.97 -4.64 2.48
CA GLY A 49 -5.30 -3.85 1.29
C GLY A 49 -5.90 -2.47 1.58
N ALA A 50 -5.66 -1.52 0.69
CA ALA A 50 -6.20 -0.16 0.74
C ALA A 50 -7.71 -0.12 0.42
N GLY A 51 -8.19 -1.08 -0.38
CA GLY A 51 -9.61 -1.20 -0.76
C GLY A 51 -10.57 -1.40 0.41
N LYS A 52 -10.08 -1.84 1.57
CA LYS A 52 -10.88 -1.97 2.80
C LYS A 52 -11.16 -0.63 3.50
N VAL A 53 -10.36 0.41 3.20
CA VAL A 53 -10.46 1.73 3.86
C VAL A 53 -10.99 2.79 2.91
N ILE A 54 -10.55 2.78 1.65
CA ILE A 54 -10.91 3.76 0.62
C ILE A 54 -11.29 3.00 -0.65
N PRO A 55 -12.32 3.44 -1.41
CA PRO A 55 -12.60 2.86 -2.73
C PRO A 55 -11.43 3.08 -3.68
N VAL A 56 -10.91 2.01 -4.28
CA VAL A 56 -9.84 2.04 -5.28
C VAL A 56 -10.45 1.81 -6.65
N ASP A 57 -10.11 2.68 -7.61
CA ASP A 57 -10.61 2.60 -8.99
C ASP A 57 -9.68 1.78 -9.90
N VAL A 58 -8.37 1.94 -9.75
CA VAL A 58 -7.36 1.29 -10.59
C VAL A 58 -6.30 0.63 -9.73
N PHE A 59 -5.98 -0.63 -10.06
CA PHE A 59 -4.88 -1.37 -9.46
C PHE A 59 -3.77 -1.59 -10.48
N VAL A 60 -2.56 -1.17 -10.14
CA VAL A 60 -1.35 -1.42 -10.95
C VAL A 60 -0.54 -2.55 -10.32
N PRO A 61 -0.37 -3.71 -10.99
CA PRO A 61 0.38 -4.83 -10.45
C PRO A 61 1.89 -4.55 -10.41
N GLY A 62 2.57 -5.01 -9.34
CA GLY A 62 4.03 -4.96 -9.22
C GLY A 62 4.57 -4.87 -7.79
N CYS A 63 5.85 -5.18 -7.59
CA CYS A 63 6.53 -5.12 -6.28
C CYS A 63 8.04 -4.78 -6.38
N PRO A 64 8.42 -3.54 -6.77
CA PRO A 64 7.58 -2.44 -7.24
C PRO A 64 7.15 -2.61 -8.72
N PRO A 65 6.11 -1.89 -9.18
CA PRO A 65 5.71 -1.90 -10.59
C PRO A 65 6.80 -1.35 -11.50
N LYS A 66 6.85 -1.86 -12.74
CA LYS A 66 7.70 -1.31 -13.79
C LYS A 66 7.23 0.11 -14.15
N PRO A 67 8.15 1.02 -14.52
CA PRO A 67 7.79 2.41 -14.82
C PRO A 67 6.77 2.51 -15.97
N GLU A 68 6.82 1.63 -16.96
CA GLU A 68 5.84 1.59 -18.06
C GLU A 68 4.44 1.27 -17.52
N ALA A 69 4.33 0.25 -16.66
CA ALA A 69 3.06 -0.13 -16.04
C ALA A 69 2.52 0.95 -15.09
N MET A 70 3.40 1.73 -14.45
CA MET A 70 2.99 2.88 -13.64
C MET A 70 2.36 3.98 -14.50
N ILE A 71 2.96 4.28 -15.66
CA ILE A 71 2.45 5.27 -16.62
C ILE A 71 1.10 4.79 -17.16
N ASP A 72 1.00 3.54 -17.59
CA ASP A 72 -0.26 2.96 -18.10
C ASP A 72 -1.38 3.04 -17.06
N GLY A 73 -1.07 2.75 -15.79
CA GLY A 73 -2.03 2.86 -14.69
C GLY A 73 -2.48 4.29 -14.39
N ILE A 74 -1.59 5.28 -14.56
CA ILE A 74 -1.96 6.69 -14.46
C ILE A 74 -2.87 7.10 -15.61
N ILE A 75 -2.52 6.72 -16.84
CA ILE A 75 -3.31 7.02 -18.03
C ILE A 75 -4.73 6.45 -17.87
N GLU A 76 -4.86 5.22 -17.38
CA GLU A 76 -6.17 4.62 -17.11
C GLU A 76 -6.95 5.37 -16.01
N GLY A 77 -6.26 5.79 -14.94
CA GLY A 77 -6.85 6.64 -13.92
C GLY A 77 -7.37 7.98 -14.46
N VAL A 78 -6.65 8.60 -15.41
CA VAL A 78 -7.09 9.84 -16.07
C VAL A 78 -8.33 9.59 -16.93
N ARG A 79 -8.40 8.49 -17.68
CA ARG A 79 -9.59 8.12 -18.47
C ARG A 79 -10.84 7.95 -17.60
N ILE A 80 -10.69 7.32 -16.43
CA ILE A 80 -11.80 7.17 -15.47
C ILE A 80 -12.20 8.53 -14.90
N LEU A 81 -11.23 9.42 -14.64
CA LEU A 81 -11.51 10.75 -14.13
C LEU A 81 -12.29 11.59 -15.15
N GLU A 82 -11.92 11.53 -16.43
CA GLU A 82 -12.65 12.18 -17.52
C GLU A 82 -14.09 11.68 -17.64
N ARG A 83 -14.30 10.36 -17.52
CA ARG A 83 -15.64 9.76 -17.51
C ARG A 83 -16.48 10.26 -16.32
N LYS A 84 -15.92 10.20 -15.10
CA LYS A 84 -16.59 10.70 -13.89
C LYS A 84 -16.93 12.19 -13.97
N ARG A 85 -16.10 12.97 -14.67
CA ARG A 85 -16.34 14.40 -14.89
C ARG A 85 -17.55 14.63 -15.82
N GLN A 86 -17.65 13.88 -16.91
CA GLN A 86 -18.79 13.97 -17.83
C GLN A 86 -20.11 13.53 -17.16
N ASP A 87 -20.06 12.49 -16.33
CA ASP A 87 -21.22 12.04 -15.57
C ASP A 87 -21.67 13.11 -14.56
N SER A 88 -20.72 13.82 -13.93
CA SER A 88 -21.03 14.94 -13.03
C SER A 88 -21.51 16.21 -13.74
N GLU A 89 -21.22 16.40 -15.03
CA GLU A 89 -21.73 17.52 -15.84
C GLU A 89 -23.19 17.31 -16.29
N THR A 90 -23.72 16.08 -16.20
CA THR A 90 -25.13 15.77 -16.53
C THR A 90 -26.09 16.01 -15.35
N GLU A 91 -25.60 16.05 -14.10
CA GLU A 91 -26.41 16.28 -12.87
C GLU A 91 -26.25 17.70 -12.28
N GLN A 92 -26.18 18.66 -13.19
CA GLN A 92 -26.24 20.12 -13.06
C GLN A 92 -24.94 20.92 -12.87
N PRO A 93 -24.81 22.00 -13.67
CA PRO A 93 -23.77 23.02 -13.55
C PRO A 93 -24.07 23.99 -12.39
N GLU A 94 -23.04 24.74 -11.98
CA GLU A 94 -23.05 25.87 -11.01
C GLU A 94 -22.95 25.45 -9.53
N LEU A 95 -21.98 25.82 -8.68
CA LEU A 95 -20.94 26.85 -8.58
C LEU A 95 -20.19 26.53 -7.25
N PRO A 96 -19.25 27.35 -6.75
CA PRO A 96 -17.93 27.71 -7.24
C PRO A 96 -16.83 26.92 -6.50
N VAL A 97 -15.66 26.77 -7.12
CA VAL A 97 -14.45 26.36 -6.41
C VAL A 97 -14.15 27.41 -5.33
N LYS A 98 -14.59 27.16 -4.10
CA LYS A 98 -14.08 27.87 -2.93
C LYS A 98 -12.63 27.44 -2.81
N VAL A 99 -11.73 28.27 -3.34
CA VAL A 99 -10.31 28.23 -3.00
C VAL A 99 -10.23 28.50 -1.50
N VAL A 100 -10.36 27.43 -0.72
CA VAL A 100 -9.92 27.43 0.66
C VAL A 100 -8.40 27.48 0.53
N ARG A 101 -7.85 28.69 0.64
CA ARG A 101 -6.42 28.88 0.93
C ARG A 101 -6.09 27.88 2.04
N PRO A 102 -5.02 27.08 1.91
CA PRO A 102 -4.70 26.09 2.93
C PRO A 102 -4.66 26.83 4.27
N ALA A 103 -5.51 26.38 5.20
CA ALA A 103 -5.42 26.81 6.57
C ALA A 103 -3.96 26.60 7.00
N PRO A 104 -3.31 27.57 7.66
CA PRO A 104 -1.95 27.39 8.14
C PRO A 104 -1.93 26.08 8.92
N ALA A 105 -1.00 25.20 8.56
CA ALA A 105 -0.85 23.89 9.17
C ALA A 105 -1.03 24.06 10.68
N PRO A 106 -1.90 23.28 11.35
CA PRO A 106 -1.96 23.34 12.79
C PRO A 106 -0.54 23.09 13.27
N ALA A 107 0.04 24.07 13.96
CA ALA A 107 1.29 23.91 14.66
C ALA A 107 1.11 22.65 15.49
N VAL A 108 1.73 21.55 15.04
CA VAL A 108 1.74 20.31 15.81
C VAL A 108 2.32 20.74 17.15
N PRO A 109 1.55 20.77 18.25
CA PRO A 109 2.14 21.05 19.53
C PRO A 109 3.21 19.97 19.69
N ALA A 110 4.46 20.41 19.91
CA ALA A 110 5.54 19.51 20.26
C ALA A 110 4.98 18.56 21.32
N ALA A 111 4.79 17.30 20.95
CA ALA A 111 4.39 16.29 21.90
C ALA A 111 5.40 16.40 23.04
N PRO A 112 4.96 16.62 24.29
CA PRO A 112 5.90 16.60 25.39
C PRO A 112 6.60 15.25 25.32
N ALA A 113 7.92 15.26 25.49
CA ALA A 113 8.73 14.08 25.71
C ALA A 113 8.26 13.40 26.99
N ALA A 114 7.12 12.70 26.91
CA ALA A 114 6.59 11.86 27.94
C ALA A 114 7.21 10.48 27.72
N ALA A 115 8.07 10.13 28.66
CA ALA A 115 8.81 8.90 28.74
C ALA A 115 7.95 7.68 28.38
N ILE A 116 8.31 7.03 27.28
CA ILE A 116 8.01 5.60 27.11
C ILE A 116 9.04 4.92 28.02
N ALA A 117 8.62 4.59 29.24
CA ALA A 117 9.35 3.63 30.08
C ALA A 117 9.62 2.36 29.24
N PRO A 118 10.79 1.72 29.36
CA PRO A 118 11.03 0.48 28.65
C PRO A 118 10.11 -0.60 29.24
N ALA A 119 9.00 -0.88 28.58
CA ALA A 119 8.30 -2.14 28.76
C ALA A 119 9.20 -3.20 28.12
N THR A 120 10.07 -3.78 28.94
CA THR A 120 10.78 -5.02 28.64
C THR A 120 9.71 -6.09 28.41
N PRO A 121 9.55 -6.67 27.21
CA PRO A 121 9.03 -8.03 27.18
C PRO A 121 10.14 -8.88 27.79
N ALA A 122 9.85 -9.48 28.95
CA ALA A 122 10.65 -10.58 29.47
C ALA A 122 10.75 -11.62 28.35
N VAL A 123 11.91 -11.69 27.70
CA VAL A 123 12.32 -12.86 26.92
C VAL A 123 12.65 -13.91 27.98
N PRO A 124 11.86 -14.99 28.16
CA PRO A 124 12.31 -16.10 28.97
C PRO A 124 13.57 -16.69 28.31
N ALA A 125 14.56 -16.95 29.16
CA ALA A 125 15.89 -17.38 28.82
C ALA A 125 15.91 -18.60 27.86
N ALA A 126 16.88 -18.56 26.94
CA ALA A 126 17.58 -19.70 26.35
C ALA A 126 16.72 -20.88 25.86
N VAL A 127 16.41 -20.90 24.56
CA VAL A 127 16.29 -22.17 23.83
C VAL A 127 17.72 -22.56 23.42
N PRO A 128 18.26 -23.71 23.85
CA PRO A 128 19.61 -24.12 23.49
C PRO A 128 19.70 -24.32 21.97
N ALA A 129 20.85 -23.97 21.41
CA ALA A 129 21.21 -24.20 20.02
C ALA A 129 21.11 -25.70 19.70
N ALA A 130 19.96 -26.12 19.18
CA ALA A 130 19.83 -27.39 18.49
C ALA A 130 20.53 -27.24 17.14
N ALA A 131 21.53 -28.08 16.92
CA ALA A 131 22.31 -28.16 15.70
C ALA A 131 21.40 -28.18 14.46
N VAL A 132 21.67 -27.28 13.52
CA VAL A 132 21.17 -27.42 12.15
C VAL A 132 21.92 -28.62 11.54
N PRO A 133 21.27 -29.74 11.21
CA PRO A 133 21.92 -30.75 10.38
C PRO A 133 22.14 -30.13 8.99
N THR A 134 23.41 -29.94 8.62
CA THR A 134 23.83 -29.67 7.25
C THR A 134 23.52 -30.89 6.40
N THR A 135 22.30 -30.98 5.89
CA THR A 135 21.98 -31.88 4.79
C THR A 135 22.59 -31.31 3.51
N PRO A 136 23.39 -32.07 2.76
CA PRO A 136 24.00 -31.60 1.53
C PRO A 136 22.90 -31.30 0.50
N VAL A 137 23.03 -30.14 -0.14
CA VAL A 137 22.28 -29.75 -1.33
C VAL A 137 22.50 -30.82 -2.40
N PRO A 138 21.46 -31.49 -2.93
CA PRO A 138 21.63 -32.39 -4.07
C PRO A 138 21.95 -31.55 -5.31
N THR A 139 23.17 -31.73 -5.84
CA THR A 139 23.53 -31.32 -7.19
C THR A 139 22.64 -32.05 -8.18
N ALA A 140 21.78 -31.31 -8.87
CA ALA A 140 21.07 -31.80 -10.03
C ALA A 140 22.09 -32.08 -11.14
N GLU A 141 22.42 -33.36 -11.33
CA GLU A 141 23.12 -33.84 -12.50
C GLU A 141 22.19 -33.74 -13.72
N THR A 142 22.65 -32.96 -14.70
CA THR A 142 22.13 -32.88 -16.06
C THR A 142 22.05 -34.30 -16.65
N THR A 143 20.84 -34.82 -16.84
CA THR A 143 20.62 -35.96 -17.72
C THR A 143 20.75 -35.46 -19.16
N GLY A 144 21.89 -35.76 -19.77
CA GLY A 144 22.14 -35.70 -21.20
C GLY A 144 22.84 -36.99 -21.63
N GLU A 145 22.06 -37.91 -22.19
CA GLU A 145 22.34 -38.67 -23.42
C GLU A 145 23.78 -39.18 -23.71
N ALA A 146 23.99 -40.50 -23.60
CA ALA A 146 24.84 -41.37 -24.45
C ALA A 146 24.79 -42.82 -23.90
N VAL A 147 24.20 -43.81 -24.60
CA VAL A 147 24.86 -44.68 -25.60
C VAL A 147 25.95 -45.60 -25.01
N GLU A 148 25.68 -46.91 -25.04
CA GLU A 148 26.59 -48.04 -25.38
C GLU A 148 26.57 -49.24 -24.38
N LYS A 149 26.13 -50.38 -24.94
CA LYS A 149 26.37 -51.81 -24.60
C LYS A 149 25.90 -52.39 -23.27
#